data_AF-A0A9D2MA44-F1
#
_entry.id   AF-A0A9D2MA44-F1
#
_cell.length_a   1.000
_cell.length_b   1.000
_cell.length_c   1.000
_cell.angle_alpha   90.00
_cell.angle_beta   90.00
_cell.angle_gamma   90.00
#
_symmetry.space_group_name_H-M   'P 1'
#
loop_
_entity.id
_entity.type
_entity.pdbx_description
1 polymer ?
#
loop_
_entity_poly.entity_id
_entity_poly.type
_entity_poly.pdbx_seq_one_letter_code
_entity_poly.pdbx_strand_id
1 'polypeptide(L)'
;MSEETSLKARFAGFAGGHFILSLLGYGLYFWVAFSGFVIEFPILPVLTGGLMLLYVLAGFLVARLFHWTRPSRKRAVQAVALPAGIALFFAGASLLMLFGGSAAAAWAERLGKSTDAAATVAGTGMVALLSTVFWASPSFFLMLLATMAFLENGVLWLLCVLPAAVLPPLLFFLGSILGKRELTSAENVIE
;
A
#
# COMPACT_ATOMS: atom_id res chain seq x y z
N MET A 1 27.39 20.96 -5.57
CA MET A 1 26.67 19.67 -5.72
C MET A 1 25.40 19.74 -4.90
N SER A 2 24.20 19.65 -5.50
CA SER A 2 22.97 19.61 -4.70
C SER A 2 22.90 18.29 -3.93
N GLU A 3 22.76 18.33 -2.62
CA GLU A 3 22.63 17.11 -1.83
C GLU A 3 21.38 16.31 -2.27
N GLU A 4 21.58 15.04 -2.61
CA GLU A 4 20.48 14.15 -2.98
C GLU A 4 19.63 13.88 -1.73
N THR A 5 18.31 14.08 -1.82
CA THR A 5 17.39 13.81 -0.71
C THR A 5 17.55 12.37 -0.22
N SER A 6 17.71 12.22 1.11
CA SER A 6 17.98 10.93 1.73
C SER A 6 16.81 9.93 1.57
N LEU A 7 17.11 8.63 1.61
CA LEU A 7 16.10 7.56 1.53
C LEU A 7 15.14 7.63 2.72
N LYS A 8 15.67 7.97 3.90
CA LYS A 8 14.88 8.17 5.12
C LYS A 8 13.86 9.29 4.93
N ALA A 9 14.27 10.43 4.39
CA ALA A 9 13.37 11.55 4.14
C ALA A 9 12.27 11.18 3.11
N ARG A 10 12.64 10.43 2.05
CA ARG A 10 11.67 9.95 1.05
C ARG A 10 10.68 8.96 1.62
N PHE A 11 11.17 8.01 2.43
CA PHE A 11 10.32 7.05 3.12
C PHE A 11 9.38 7.75 4.11
N ALA A 12 9.87 8.72 4.88
CA ALA A 12 9.04 9.49 5.80
C ALA A 12 7.96 10.30 5.06
N GLY A 13 8.31 10.93 3.93
CA GLY A 13 7.35 11.63 3.09
C GLY A 13 6.29 10.69 2.49
N PHE A 14 6.70 9.51 2.02
CA PHE A 14 5.77 8.46 1.59
C PHE A 14 4.87 8.01 2.74
N ALA A 15 5.42 7.68 3.91
CA ALA A 15 4.66 7.20 5.05
C ALA A 15 3.64 8.24 5.53
N GLY A 16 4.01 9.53 5.57
CA GLY A 16 3.09 10.61 5.90
C GLY A 16 1.97 10.77 4.87
N GLY A 17 2.30 10.77 3.58
CA GLY A 17 1.30 10.81 2.51
C GLY A 17 0.37 9.60 2.53
N HIS A 18 0.92 8.40 2.68
CA HIS A 18 0.19 7.14 2.79
C HIS A 18 -0.78 7.17 3.97
N PHE A 19 -0.33 7.61 5.14
CA PHE A 19 -1.17 7.71 6.34
C PHE A 19 -2.37 8.65 6.13
N ILE A 20 -2.14 9.84 5.57
CA ILE A 20 -3.22 10.81 5.27
C ILE A 20 -4.23 10.21 4.29
N LEU A 21 -3.75 9.60 3.20
CA LEU A 21 -4.62 8.98 2.21
C LEU A 21 -5.40 7.79 2.77
N SER A 22 -4.80 7.02 3.67
CA SER A 22 -5.47 5.92 4.36
C SER A 22 -6.58 6.43 5.28
N LEU A 23 -6.36 7.53 6.02
CA LEU A 23 -7.39 8.20 6.82
C LEU A 23 -8.54 8.72 5.95
N LEU A 24 -8.24 9.33 4.81
CA LEU A 24 -9.26 9.80 3.87
C LEU A 24 -10.08 8.63 3.29
N GLY A 25 -9.40 7.56 2.85
CA GLY A 25 -10.07 6.36 2.35
C GLY A 25 -10.93 5.67 3.42
N TYR A 26 -10.48 5.67 4.68
CA TYR A 26 -11.23 5.16 5.81
C TYR A 26 -12.45 6.03 6.14
N GLY A 27 -12.30 7.35 6.16
CA GLY A 27 -13.42 8.28 6.34
C GLY A 27 -14.47 8.13 5.24
N LEU A 28 -14.02 7.94 3.98
CA LEU A 28 -14.91 7.66 2.86
C LEU A 28 -15.64 6.31 3.03
N TYR A 29 -14.93 5.26 3.44
CA TYR A 29 -15.54 3.95 3.74
C TYR A 29 -16.64 4.07 4.79
N PHE A 30 -16.34 4.74 5.91
CA PHE A 30 -17.30 4.97 6.99
C PHE A 30 -18.50 5.77 6.49
N TRP A 31 -18.26 6.88 5.79
CA TRP A 31 -19.33 7.71 5.24
C TRP A 31 -20.27 6.90 4.32
N VAL A 32 -19.71 6.07 3.45
CA VAL A 32 -20.52 5.16 2.62
C VAL A 32 -21.30 4.17 3.49
N ALA A 33 -20.63 3.47 4.41
CA ALA A 33 -21.26 2.45 5.24
C ALA A 33 -22.44 2.99 6.06
N PHE A 34 -22.38 4.26 6.49
CA PHE A 34 -23.43 4.92 7.28
C PHE A 34 -24.44 5.73 6.48
N SER A 35 -24.16 6.05 5.21
CA SER A 35 -25.10 6.78 4.35
C SER A 35 -26.16 5.89 3.70
N GLY A 36 -26.09 4.57 3.91
CA GLY A 36 -26.94 3.59 3.22
C GLY A 36 -26.61 3.45 1.73
N PHE A 37 -25.50 4.05 1.28
CA PHE A 37 -25.05 4.00 -0.10
C PHE A 37 -24.41 2.64 -0.37
N VAL A 38 -24.97 1.87 -1.30
CA VAL A 38 -24.40 0.57 -1.66
C VAL A 38 -23.29 0.81 -2.70
N ILE A 39 -22.04 0.44 -2.35
CA ILE A 39 -20.96 0.44 -3.34
C ILE A 39 -21.08 -0.82 -4.17
N GLU A 40 -21.74 -0.69 -5.32
CA GLU A 40 -21.75 -1.72 -6.35
C GLU A 40 -20.82 -1.34 -7.50
N PHE A 41 -20.57 -2.29 -8.39
CA PHE A 41 -19.94 -1.99 -9.66
C PHE A 41 -20.83 -1.01 -10.46
N PRO A 42 -20.29 0.07 -11.07
CA PRO A 42 -18.87 0.38 -11.30
C PRO A 42 -18.24 1.36 -10.28
N ILE A 43 -18.93 1.68 -9.18
CA ILE A 43 -18.49 2.71 -8.22
C ILE A 43 -17.21 2.29 -7.49
N LEU A 44 -17.08 1.02 -7.06
CA LEU A 44 -15.90 0.52 -6.36
C LEU A 44 -14.58 0.71 -7.15
N PRO A 45 -14.49 0.32 -8.45
CA PRO A 45 -13.34 0.64 -9.28
C PRO A 45 -13.03 2.14 -9.38
N VAL A 46 -14.04 2.99 -9.52
CA VAL A 46 -13.87 4.44 -9.65
C VAL A 46 -13.30 5.04 -8.37
N LEU A 47 -13.85 4.66 -7.21
CA LEU A 47 -13.34 5.11 -5.91
C LEU A 47 -11.91 4.62 -5.66
N THR A 48 -11.62 3.35 -5.99
CA THR A 48 -10.28 2.78 -5.88
C THR A 48 -9.29 3.53 -6.77
N GLY A 49 -9.64 3.75 -8.04
CA GLY A 49 -8.82 4.52 -8.97
C GLY A 49 -8.59 5.96 -8.51
N GLY A 50 -9.63 6.62 -8.00
CA GLY A 50 -9.55 7.96 -7.42
C GLY A 50 -8.58 8.02 -6.24
N LEU A 51 -8.71 7.12 -5.27
CA LEU A 51 -7.80 7.01 -4.12
C LEU A 51 -6.35 6.72 -4.55
N MET A 52 -6.16 5.89 -5.59
CA MET A 52 -4.84 5.63 -6.15
C MET A 52 -4.23 6.87 -6.80
N LEU A 53 -5.00 7.65 -7.56
CA LEU A 53 -4.53 8.89 -8.18
C LEU A 53 -4.10 9.94 -7.14
N LEU A 54 -4.71 9.94 -5.96
CA LEU A 54 -4.29 10.83 -4.88
C LEU A 54 -2.86 10.57 -4.40
N TYR A 55 -2.28 9.36 -4.58
CA TYR A 55 -0.86 9.14 -4.30
C TYR A 55 0.03 9.97 -5.21
N VAL A 56 -0.32 10.16 -6.47
CA VAL A 56 0.42 11.02 -7.41
C VAL A 56 0.40 12.46 -6.89
N LEU A 57 -0.75 12.96 -6.46
CA LEU A 57 -0.86 14.30 -5.88
C LEU A 57 -0.07 14.43 -4.57
N ALA A 58 -0.17 13.45 -3.68
CA ALA A 58 0.57 13.43 -2.42
C ALA A 58 2.09 13.47 -2.66
N GLY A 59 2.58 12.67 -3.61
CA GLY A 59 3.98 12.67 -4.01
C GLY A 59 4.45 14.01 -4.54
N PHE A 60 3.65 14.64 -5.39
CA PHE A 60 3.91 15.99 -5.92
C PHE A 60 4.00 17.03 -4.79
N LEU A 61 2.99 17.07 -3.92
CA LEU A 61 2.91 18.05 -2.83
C LEU A 61 4.07 17.88 -1.84
N VAL A 62 4.36 16.66 -1.40
CA VAL A 62 5.48 16.38 -0.50
C VAL A 62 6.81 16.78 -1.14
N ALA A 63 7.05 16.43 -2.41
CA ALA A 63 8.28 16.81 -3.10
C ALA A 63 8.45 18.32 -3.22
N ARG A 64 7.35 19.07 -3.41
CA ARG A 64 7.34 20.54 -3.46
C ARG A 64 7.57 21.15 -2.08
N LEU A 65 6.86 20.69 -1.06
CA LEU A 65 6.95 21.19 0.32
C LEU A 65 8.34 20.99 0.92
N PHE A 66 8.98 19.87 0.64
CA PHE A 66 10.30 19.54 1.16
C PHE A 66 11.44 19.77 0.15
N HIS A 67 11.17 20.46 -0.95
CA HIS A 67 12.15 20.83 -1.98
C HIS A 67 13.03 19.66 -2.47
N TRP A 68 12.46 18.46 -2.60
CA TRP A 68 13.22 17.25 -2.90
C TRP A 68 14.00 17.35 -4.22
N THR A 69 15.25 16.92 -4.22
CA THR A 69 16.06 16.81 -5.45
C THR A 69 15.59 15.66 -6.33
N ARG A 70 15.86 15.70 -7.65
CA ARG A 70 15.48 14.58 -8.53
C ARG A 70 16.34 13.37 -8.15
N PRO A 71 15.74 12.22 -7.83
CA PRO A 71 16.50 11.05 -7.41
C PRO A 71 17.25 10.41 -8.59
N SER A 72 18.41 9.83 -8.30
CA SER A 72 19.08 8.91 -9.23
C SER A 72 18.22 7.67 -9.50
N ARG A 73 18.47 6.95 -10.60
CA ARG A 73 17.73 5.69 -10.93
C ARG A 73 17.79 4.68 -9.79
N LYS A 74 18.97 4.53 -9.17
CA LYS A 74 19.16 3.65 -8.01
C LYS A 74 18.28 4.08 -6.83
N ARG A 75 18.24 5.38 -6.54
CA ARG A 75 17.46 5.94 -5.43
C ARG A 75 15.96 5.86 -5.69
N ALA A 76 15.54 6.01 -6.93
CA ALA A 76 14.17 5.79 -7.38
C ALA A 76 13.70 4.37 -7.07
N VAL A 77 14.47 3.36 -7.49
CA VAL A 77 14.16 1.96 -7.22
C VAL A 77 14.10 1.68 -5.72
N GLN A 78 15.06 2.20 -4.94
CA GLN A 78 15.05 2.03 -3.48
C GLN A 78 13.84 2.70 -2.81
N ALA A 79 13.42 3.86 -3.29
CA ALA A 79 12.28 4.60 -2.73
C ALA A 79 10.95 3.87 -2.93
N VAL A 80 10.85 3.02 -3.96
CA VAL A 80 9.67 2.16 -4.21
C VAL A 80 9.81 0.80 -3.55
N ALA A 81 10.97 0.15 -3.72
CA ALA A 81 11.22 -1.21 -3.25
C ALA A 81 11.21 -1.33 -1.72
N LEU A 82 11.71 -0.32 -0.99
CA LEU A 82 11.74 -0.34 0.46
C LEU A 82 10.33 -0.39 1.08
N PRO A 83 9.41 0.56 0.81
CA PRO A 83 8.06 0.50 1.35
C PRO A 83 7.28 -0.73 0.84
N ALA A 84 7.43 -1.09 -0.44
CA ALA A 84 6.78 -2.29 -0.99
C ALA A 84 7.26 -3.58 -0.28
N GLY A 85 8.57 -3.70 -0.03
CA GLY A 85 9.14 -4.85 0.67
C GLY A 85 8.67 -4.94 2.13
N ILE A 86 8.55 -3.80 2.82
CA ILE A 86 7.99 -3.75 4.19
C ILE A 86 6.53 -4.22 4.19
N ALA A 87 5.73 -3.73 3.24
CA ALA A 87 4.33 -4.13 3.10
C ALA A 87 4.19 -5.63 2.80
N LEU A 88 5.00 -6.17 1.87
CA LEU A 88 5.01 -7.60 1.54
C LEU A 88 5.48 -8.46 2.71
N PHE A 89 6.49 -8.03 3.45
CA PHE A 89 6.94 -8.74 4.64
C PHE A 89 5.83 -8.83 5.69
N PHE A 90 5.16 -7.70 5.96
CA PHE A 90 4.06 -7.67 6.93
C PHE A 90 2.87 -8.54 6.48
N ALA A 91 2.47 -8.45 5.22
CA ALA A 91 1.41 -9.28 4.65
C ALA A 91 1.79 -10.77 4.68
N GLY A 92 3.00 -11.11 4.26
CA GLY A 92 3.52 -12.48 4.27
C GLY A 92 3.61 -13.07 5.68
N ALA A 93 4.10 -12.32 6.66
CA ALA A 93 4.13 -12.73 8.05
C ALA A 93 2.72 -12.97 8.61
N SER A 94 1.77 -12.09 8.29
CA SER A 94 0.37 -12.22 8.71
C SER A 94 -0.30 -13.46 8.10
N LEU A 95 -0.07 -13.71 6.81
CA LEU A 95 -0.57 -14.92 6.12
C LEU A 95 0.06 -16.19 6.69
N LEU A 96 1.37 -16.18 6.96
CA LEU A 96 2.06 -17.31 7.58
C LEU A 96 1.51 -17.62 8.97
N MET A 97 1.24 -16.60 9.79
CA MET A 97 0.61 -16.79 11.09
C MET A 97 -0.82 -17.33 10.96
N LEU A 98 -1.62 -16.77 10.04
CA LEU A 98 -2.99 -17.21 9.79
C LEU A 98 -3.03 -18.68 9.36
N PHE A 99 -2.38 -19.02 8.25
CA PHE A 99 -2.43 -20.37 7.70
C PHE A 99 -1.61 -21.37 8.51
N GLY A 100 -0.44 -20.95 9.01
CA GLY A 100 0.42 -21.79 9.85
C GLY A 100 -0.23 -22.10 11.20
N GLY A 101 -0.85 -21.12 11.85
CA GLY A 101 -1.63 -21.33 13.08
C GLY A 101 -2.83 -22.25 12.83
N SER A 102 -3.54 -22.05 11.72
CA SER A 102 -4.70 -22.89 11.35
C SER A 102 -4.28 -24.35 11.08
N ALA A 103 -3.19 -24.55 10.35
CA ALA A 103 -2.65 -25.88 10.07
C ALA A 103 -2.14 -26.56 11.36
N ALA A 104 -1.47 -25.81 12.25
CA ALA A 104 -1.02 -26.31 13.53
C ALA A 104 -2.18 -26.69 14.45
N ALA A 105 -3.27 -25.91 14.46
CA ALA A 105 -4.48 -26.21 15.21
C ALA A 105 -5.13 -27.51 14.71
N ALA A 106 -5.30 -27.65 13.39
CA ALA A 106 -5.82 -28.87 12.78
C ALA A 106 -4.95 -30.11 13.07
N TRP A 107 -3.62 -29.94 13.14
CA TRP A 107 -2.71 -31.03 13.50
C TRP A 107 -2.80 -31.38 14.99
N ALA A 108 -2.89 -30.39 15.88
CA ALA A 108 -3.05 -30.59 17.31
C ALA A 108 -4.38 -31.32 17.63
N GLU A 109 -5.47 -30.95 16.95
CA GLU A 109 -6.77 -31.60 17.06
C GLU A 109 -6.69 -33.09 16.69
N ARG A 110 -6.03 -33.42 15.58
CA ARG A 110 -5.80 -34.83 15.18
C ARG A 110 -4.99 -35.64 16.19
N LEU A 111 -4.17 -34.98 16.99
CA LEU A 111 -3.38 -35.60 18.05
C LEU A 111 -4.07 -35.59 19.42
N GLY A 112 -5.30 -35.08 19.53
CA GLY A 112 -6.02 -34.93 20.80
C GLY A 112 -5.35 -33.93 21.76
N LYS A 113 -4.59 -32.96 21.25
CA LYS A 113 -3.92 -31.92 22.04
C LYS A 113 -4.71 -30.61 22.02
N SER A 114 -4.47 -29.73 23.00
CA SER A 114 -5.05 -28.38 23.01
C SER A 114 -4.66 -27.59 21.75
N THR A 115 -5.62 -26.84 21.22
CA THR A 115 -5.49 -26.01 20.02
C THR A 115 -5.32 -24.52 20.35
N ASP A 116 -5.40 -24.12 21.63
CA ASP A 116 -5.58 -22.72 22.03
C ASP A 116 -4.45 -21.81 21.55
N ALA A 117 -3.20 -22.25 21.71
CA ALA A 117 -2.03 -21.50 21.26
C ALA A 117 -2.00 -21.35 19.73
N ALA A 118 -2.32 -22.42 19.00
CA ALA A 118 -2.32 -22.41 17.54
C ALA A 118 -3.47 -21.56 16.96
N ALA A 119 -4.66 -21.64 17.57
CA ALA A 119 -5.79 -20.79 17.24
C ALA A 119 -5.50 -19.30 17.53
N THR A 120 -4.81 -19.00 18.62
CA THR A 120 -4.37 -17.64 18.95
C THR A 120 -3.41 -17.07 17.89
N VAL A 121 -2.46 -17.88 17.42
CA VAL A 121 -1.55 -17.48 16.32
C VAL A 121 -2.34 -17.21 15.03
N ALA A 122 -3.28 -18.09 14.68
CA ALA A 122 -4.12 -17.91 13.50
C ALA A 122 -4.96 -16.63 13.58
N GLY A 123 -5.60 -16.39 14.72
CA GLY A 123 -6.38 -15.18 14.99
C GLY A 123 -5.53 -13.91 14.94
N THR A 124 -4.32 -13.95 15.51
CA THR A 124 -3.39 -12.82 15.46
C THR A 124 -2.97 -12.52 14.02
N GLY A 125 -2.69 -13.54 13.22
CA GLY A 125 -2.40 -13.41 11.79
C GLY A 125 -3.57 -12.76 11.02
N MET A 126 -4.81 -13.17 11.33
CA MET A 126 -6.00 -12.56 10.74
C MET A 126 -6.15 -11.09 11.12
N VAL A 127 -6.01 -10.76 12.40
CA VAL A 127 -6.11 -9.37 12.88
C VAL A 127 -5.00 -8.50 12.28
N ALA A 128 -3.77 -9.02 12.21
CA ALA A 128 -2.65 -8.34 11.57
C ALA A 128 -2.94 -8.10 10.08
N LEU A 129 -3.45 -9.10 9.35
CA LEU A 129 -3.83 -8.96 7.95
C LEU A 129 -4.95 -7.93 7.76
N LEU A 130 -6.01 -7.98 8.59
CA LEU A 130 -7.10 -7.00 8.56
C LEU A 130 -6.67 -5.59 8.96
N SER A 131 -5.63 -5.45 9.79
CA SER A 131 -5.10 -4.13 10.15
C SER A 131 -4.65 -3.33 8.92
N THR A 132 -4.26 -4.00 7.83
CA THR A 132 -3.91 -3.37 6.56
C THR A 132 -5.07 -2.59 5.93
N VAL A 133 -6.33 -2.91 6.28
CA VAL A 133 -7.53 -2.14 5.89
C VAL A 133 -7.44 -0.71 6.41
N PHE A 134 -6.97 -0.55 7.66
CA PHE A 134 -6.85 0.75 8.31
C PHE A 134 -5.61 1.51 7.83
N TRP A 135 -4.49 0.80 7.67
CA TRP A 135 -3.20 1.42 7.38
C TRP A 135 -2.97 1.66 5.88
N ALA A 136 -3.60 0.89 5.00
CA ALA A 136 -3.41 0.92 3.55
C ALA A 136 -4.76 0.80 2.81
N SER A 137 -5.77 1.60 3.21
CA SER A 137 -7.14 1.49 2.70
C SER A 137 -7.26 1.51 1.16
N PRO A 138 -6.46 2.30 0.39
CA PRO A 138 -6.52 2.24 -1.07
C PRO A 138 -6.03 0.89 -1.63
N SER A 139 -4.95 0.32 -1.07
CA SER A 139 -4.44 -1.00 -1.44
C SER A 139 -5.40 -2.11 -1.05
N PHE A 140 -6.09 -1.97 0.08
CA PHE A 140 -7.14 -2.88 0.50
C PHE A 140 -8.32 -2.87 -0.48
N PHE A 141 -8.79 -1.71 -0.95
CA PHE A 141 -9.87 -1.65 -1.95
C PHE A 141 -9.50 -2.31 -3.28
N LEU A 142 -8.23 -2.21 -3.71
CA LEU A 142 -7.74 -2.94 -4.88
C LEU A 142 -7.81 -4.45 -4.67
N MET A 143 -7.38 -4.93 -3.50
CA MET A 143 -7.49 -6.35 -3.15
C MET A 143 -8.94 -6.80 -3.00
N LEU A 144 -9.81 -5.98 -2.41
CA LEU A 144 -11.24 -6.26 -2.28
C LEU A 144 -11.93 -6.32 -3.64
N LEU A 145 -11.63 -5.37 -4.54
CA LEU A 145 -12.15 -5.37 -5.90
C LEU A 145 -11.70 -6.62 -6.66
N ALA A 146 -10.43 -7.02 -6.51
CA ALA A 146 -9.94 -8.26 -7.08
C ALA A 146 -10.65 -9.48 -6.49
N THR A 147 -10.87 -9.52 -5.18
CA THR A 147 -11.62 -10.61 -4.52
C THR A 147 -13.07 -10.66 -4.99
N MET A 148 -13.77 -9.52 -5.07
CA MET A 148 -15.18 -9.44 -5.49
C MET A 148 -15.38 -9.77 -6.96
N ALA A 149 -14.46 -9.33 -7.83
CA ALA A 149 -14.44 -9.74 -9.24
C ALA A 149 -14.15 -11.24 -9.43
N PHE A 150 -13.79 -11.93 -8.34
CA PHE A 150 -13.17 -13.25 -8.40
C PHE A 150 -13.76 -14.26 -7.42
N LEU A 151 -14.88 -14.00 -6.74
CA LEU A 151 -15.59 -15.00 -5.92
C LEU A 151 -16.04 -16.27 -6.70
N GLU A 152 -15.62 -16.43 -7.96
CA GLU A 152 -15.69 -17.65 -8.78
C GLU A 152 -14.40 -18.51 -8.76
N ASN A 153 -13.24 -18.03 -8.30
CA ASN A 153 -11.99 -18.80 -8.21
C ASN A 153 -11.20 -18.39 -6.94
N GLY A 154 -10.34 -19.26 -6.37
CA GLY A 154 -9.86 -19.07 -4.98
C GLY A 154 -8.48 -18.41 -4.76
N VAL A 155 -7.64 -18.31 -5.81
CA VAL A 155 -6.18 -18.08 -5.64
C VAL A 155 -5.66 -16.74 -6.22
N LEU A 156 -6.34 -16.08 -7.16
CA LEU A 156 -5.82 -14.84 -7.77
C LEU A 156 -5.73 -13.66 -6.81
N TRP A 157 -6.51 -13.62 -5.72
CA TRP A 157 -6.39 -12.54 -4.74
C TRP A 157 -4.97 -12.45 -4.14
N LEU A 158 -4.25 -13.58 -4.05
CA LEU A 158 -2.84 -13.63 -3.65
C LEU A 158 -1.92 -12.96 -4.68
N LEU A 159 -2.23 -13.05 -5.97
CA LEU A 159 -1.48 -12.35 -7.01
C LEU A 159 -1.66 -10.84 -6.92
N CYS A 160 -2.80 -10.38 -6.40
CA CYS A 160 -3.10 -8.96 -6.22
C CYS A 160 -2.39 -8.33 -5.02
N VAL A 161 -1.81 -9.12 -4.12
CA VAL A 161 -0.98 -8.63 -3.00
C VAL A 161 0.25 -7.88 -3.51
N LEU A 162 0.88 -8.38 -4.59
CA LEU A 162 2.06 -7.76 -5.20
C LEU A 162 1.77 -6.35 -5.75
N PRO A 163 0.79 -6.15 -6.66
CA PRO A 163 0.45 -4.81 -7.13
C PRO A 163 -0.09 -3.93 -6.01
N ALA A 164 -0.84 -4.46 -5.03
CA ALA A 164 -1.32 -3.68 -3.89
C ALA A 164 -0.19 -3.12 -3.01
N ALA A 165 0.94 -3.84 -2.91
CA ALA A 165 2.14 -3.38 -2.21
C ALA A 165 2.97 -2.37 -3.02
N VAL A 166 3.01 -2.52 -4.35
CA VAL A 166 3.90 -1.73 -5.24
C VAL A 166 3.25 -0.45 -5.76
N LEU A 167 1.94 -0.46 -6.03
CA LEU A 167 1.23 0.66 -6.65
C LEU A 167 1.29 1.95 -5.82
N PRO A 168 0.98 1.95 -4.50
CA PRO A 168 1.04 3.18 -3.72
C PRO A 168 2.42 3.87 -3.74
N PRO A 169 3.55 3.18 -3.44
CA PRO A 169 4.85 3.83 -3.48
C PRO A 169 5.27 4.21 -4.90
N LEU A 170 4.87 3.45 -5.92
CA LEU A 170 5.14 3.81 -7.32
C LEU A 170 4.41 5.10 -7.73
N LEU A 171 3.11 5.20 -7.45
CA LEU A 171 2.29 6.37 -7.79
C LEU A 171 2.75 7.61 -7.02
N PHE A 172 3.08 7.45 -5.74
CA PHE A 172 3.70 8.51 -4.95
C PHE A 172 5.03 8.97 -5.56
N PHE A 173 5.86 8.02 -5.96
CA PHE A 173 7.14 8.32 -6.59
C PHE A 173 6.96 9.07 -7.93
N LEU A 174 6.03 8.63 -8.78
CA LEU A 174 5.70 9.32 -10.04
C LEU A 174 5.29 10.78 -9.78
N GLY A 175 4.43 11.01 -8.79
CA GLY A 175 4.07 12.34 -8.33
C GLY A 175 5.27 13.21 -7.94
N SER A 176 6.20 12.62 -7.19
CA SER A 176 7.40 13.32 -6.73
C SER A 176 8.33 13.78 -7.85
N ILE A 177 8.27 13.14 -9.02
CA ILE A 177 9.04 13.54 -10.21
C ILE A 177 8.33 14.67 -10.97
N LEU A 178 7.00 14.64 -11.06
CA LEU A 178 6.20 15.64 -11.78
C LEU A 178 6.36 17.06 -11.22
N GLY A 179 6.78 17.19 -9.96
CA GLY A 179 7.07 18.47 -9.31
C GLY A 179 8.22 19.27 -9.93
N LYS A 180 8.93 18.74 -10.93
CA LYS A 180 10.06 19.40 -11.58
C LYS A 180 9.98 19.30 -13.10
N ARG A 181 9.65 20.42 -13.74
CA ARG A 181 10.01 20.69 -15.13
C ARG A 181 11.52 20.95 -15.15
N GLU A 182 12.26 20.25 -16.01
CA GLU A 182 13.57 20.72 -16.44
C GLU A 182 13.35 22.09 -17.06
N LEU A 183 13.81 23.15 -16.38
CA LEU A 183 14.32 24.28 -17.14
C LEU A 183 15.59 23.74 -17.79
N THR A 184 15.46 23.32 -19.05
CA THR A 184 16.56 23.35 -20.00
C THR A 184 17.10 24.77 -20.00
N SER A 185 18.02 25.07 -19.09
CA SER A 185 18.90 26.22 -19.23
C SER A 185 19.93 25.79 -20.26
N ALA A 186 19.54 25.94 -21.53
CA ALA A 186 20.47 26.15 -22.63
C ALA A 186 21.12 27.54 -22.47
N GLU A 187 21.72 27.78 -21.31
CA GLU A 187 22.45 29.00 -20.96
C GLU A 187 23.68 28.50 -20.20
N ASN A 188 24.57 27.88 -20.96
CA ASN A 188 26.00 27.65 -20.71
C ASN A 188 26.63 27.05 -21.98
N VAL A 189 26.20 27.57 -23.13
CA VAL A 189 26.95 27.52 -24.38
C VAL A 189 27.29 28.98 -24.64
N ILE A 190 28.57 29.31 -24.58
CA ILE A 190 29.18 30.66 -24.64
C ILE A 190 29.32 31.34 -23.27
N GLU A 191 30.37 30.97 -22.54
CA GLU A 191 31.51 31.87 -22.25
C GLU A 191 32.80 31.05 -22.21
#